data_AF-A0A969SW77-F1
#
_entry.id   AF-A0A969SW77-F1
#
_cell.length_a   1.000
_cell.length_b   1.000
_cell.length_c   1.000
_cell.angle_alpha   90.00
_cell.angle_beta   90.00
_cell.angle_gamma   90.00
#
_symmetry.space_group_name_H-M   'P 1'
#
loop_
_entity.id
_entity.type
_entity.pdbx_description
1 polymer ?
#
loop_
_entity_poly.entity_id
_entity_poly.type
_entity_poly.pdbx_seq_one_letter_code
_entity_poly.pdbx_strand_id
1 'polypeptide(L)'
;MKRVQTKVEFELAAIEAGADTKIIERVMKDKLSTMTTPKVELPEDIRRAEKVTVFSHPHWGQMFVPSYSQFVDVLNNKKLQEEIDTTKLVLKYLKDPKINTFIWYRLREKYPDQLERALQIALHRPDLSLNQDLDSILQEFNKPLKPDLPEIASIPKHLNDLFEQAVAQVSLSKTTSKSKSESKLKSKNGFNKKKSIQGFKA
;
A
#
# COMPACT_ATOMS: atom_id res chain seq x y z
N MET A 1 5.64 15.35 25.98
CA MET A 1 6.40 14.69 27.07
C MET A 1 6.17 13.16 27.08
N LYS A 2 6.49 12.43 26.00
CA LYS A 2 6.27 10.95 25.90
C LYS A 2 7.52 10.12 25.58
N ARG A 3 8.70 10.74 25.45
CA ARG A 3 9.96 10.04 25.07
C ARG A 3 10.78 9.50 26.24
N VAL A 4 10.45 9.88 27.48
CA VAL A 4 11.26 9.51 28.66
C VAL A 4 10.87 8.13 29.19
N GLN A 5 9.61 7.74 29.06
CA GLN A 5 9.09 6.48 29.61
C GLN A 5 9.63 5.24 28.86
N THR A 6 9.81 5.31 27.54
CA THR A 6 10.27 4.17 26.72
C THR A 6 11.73 3.77 26.96
N LYS A 7 12.59 4.68 27.43
CA LYS A 7 13.99 4.36 27.70
C LYS A 7 14.16 3.52 28.96
N VAL A 8 13.46 3.94 30.01
CA VAL A 8 13.51 3.29 31.32
C VAL A 8 12.91 1.89 31.25
N GLU A 9 11.81 1.71 30.53
CA GLU A 9 11.19 0.38 30.35
C GLU A 9 12.10 -0.58 29.57
N PHE A 10 12.82 -0.11 28.55
CA PHE A 10 13.75 -0.93 27.77
C PHE A 10 14.99 -1.34 28.57
N GLU A 11 15.54 -0.43 29.38
CA GLU A 11 16.68 -0.70 30.25
C GLU A 11 16.33 -1.75 31.31
N LEU A 12 15.16 -1.63 31.93
CA LEU A 12 14.68 -2.60 32.93
C LEU A 12 14.47 -3.98 32.32
N ALA A 13 13.82 -4.08 31.15
CA ALA A 13 13.61 -5.36 30.47
C ALA A 13 14.93 -6.03 30.03
N ALA A 14 15.93 -5.26 29.63
CA ALA A 14 17.23 -5.78 29.23
C ALA A 14 18.07 -6.26 30.41
N ILE A 15 17.99 -5.56 31.56
CA ILE A 15 18.64 -5.99 32.81
C ILE A 15 17.97 -7.27 33.34
N GLU A 16 16.64 -7.36 33.28
CA GLU A 16 15.88 -8.55 33.67
C GLU A 16 16.18 -9.77 32.77
N ALA A 17 16.49 -9.52 31.49
CA ALA A 17 16.96 -10.54 30.54
C ALA A 17 18.45 -10.92 30.72
N GLY A 18 19.15 -10.39 31.73
CA GLY A 18 20.53 -10.74 32.07
C GLY A 18 21.60 -10.01 31.27
N ALA A 19 21.27 -8.90 30.61
CA ALA A 19 22.26 -8.09 29.89
C ALA A 19 23.03 -7.15 30.84
N ASP A 20 24.35 -7.07 30.65
CA ASP A 20 25.24 -6.18 31.41
C ASP A 20 24.93 -4.70 31.07
N THR A 21 24.76 -3.88 32.11
CA THR A 21 24.40 -2.46 32.01
C THR A 21 25.38 -1.66 31.16
N LYS A 22 26.66 -2.04 31.19
CA LYS A 22 27.71 -1.42 30.35
C LYS A 22 27.55 -1.72 28.87
N ILE A 23 26.98 -2.87 28.52
CA ILE A 23 26.71 -3.26 27.13
C ILE A 23 25.47 -2.52 26.63
N ILE A 24 24.44 -2.37 27.47
CA ILE A 24 23.23 -1.59 27.16
C ILE A 24 23.60 -0.13 26.88
N GLU A 25 24.44 0.48 27.73
CA GLU A 25 24.92 1.85 27.53
C GLU A 25 25.74 2.00 26.24
N ARG A 26 26.61 1.04 25.92
CA ARG A 26 27.40 1.05 24.67
C ARG A 26 26.51 0.93 23.43
N VAL A 27 25.58 -0.01 23.43
CA VAL A 27 24.65 -0.25 22.32
C VAL A 27 23.70 0.94 22.14
N MET A 28 23.22 1.56 23.22
CA MET A 28 22.44 2.80 23.16
C MET A 28 23.27 3.95 22.58
N LYS A 29 24.53 4.11 23.00
CA LYS A 29 25.42 5.18 22.53
C LYS A 29 25.83 5.01 21.06
N ASP A 30 26.05 3.77 20.62
CA ASP A 30 26.40 3.44 19.23
C ASP A 30 25.17 3.46 18.29
N LYS A 31 23.97 3.11 18.79
CA LYS A 31 22.71 3.22 18.01
C LYS A 31 22.18 4.65 17.90
N LEU A 32 22.55 5.55 18.82
CA LEU A 32 22.14 6.95 18.73
C LEU A 32 22.98 7.75 17.71
N SER A 33 24.22 7.32 17.44
CA SER A 33 25.16 8.02 16.53
C SER A 33 24.99 7.65 15.06
N THR A 34 24.20 6.62 14.74
CA THR A 34 23.95 6.11 13.39
C THR A 34 22.49 6.26 12.93
N MET A 35 21.74 7.19 13.52
CA MET A 35 20.41 7.54 13.03
C MET A 35 20.51 8.76 12.11
N THR A 36 20.83 8.53 10.84
CA THR A 36 20.73 9.55 9.79
C THR A 36 19.25 9.83 9.54
N THR A 37 18.75 10.96 10.04
CA THR A 37 17.41 11.43 9.65
C THR A 37 17.45 11.78 8.17
N PRO A 38 16.65 11.14 7.30
CA PRO A 38 16.60 11.55 5.90
C PRO A 38 16.16 13.01 5.84
N LYS A 39 16.91 13.84 5.09
CA LYS A 39 16.44 15.17 4.70
C LYS A 39 15.26 14.98 3.75
N VAL A 40 14.07 14.90 4.32
CA VAL A 40 12.83 14.87 3.54
C VAL A 40 12.46 16.31 3.25
N GLU A 41 13.00 16.85 2.16
CA GLU A 41 12.56 18.12 1.61
C GLU A 41 11.30 17.89 0.78
N LEU A 42 10.28 18.74 0.98
CA LEU A 42 9.06 18.67 0.19
C LEU A 42 9.40 19.01 -1.28
N PRO A 43 8.80 18.31 -2.26
CA PRO A 43 8.96 18.66 -3.66
C PRO A 43 8.66 20.14 -3.90
N GLU A 44 9.48 20.78 -4.73
CA GLU A 44 9.40 22.23 -5.02
C GLU A 44 8.01 22.69 -5.47
N ASP A 45 7.26 21.82 -6.14
CA ASP A 45 5.91 22.10 -6.63
C ASP A 45 4.89 22.22 -5.48
N ILE A 46 5.07 21.42 -4.43
CA ILE A 46 4.23 21.45 -3.22
C ILE A 46 4.69 22.59 -2.33
N ARG A 47 6.01 22.79 -2.21
CA ARG A 47 6.60 23.83 -1.37
C ARG A 47 6.23 25.25 -1.81
N ARG A 48 6.15 25.49 -3.12
CA ARG A 48 5.83 26.80 -3.70
C ARG A 48 4.33 27.08 -3.83
N ALA A 49 3.48 26.07 -3.64
CA ALA A 49 2.05 26.23 -3.83
C ALA A 49 1.38 26.81 -2.58
N GLU A 50 0.53 27.80 -2.77
CA GLU A 50 -0.27 28.40 -1.70
C GLU A 50 -1.27 27.41 -1.09
N LYS A 51 -1.86 26.55 -1.94
CA LYS A 51 -2.84 25.55 -1.55
C LYS A 51 -2.51 24.22 -2.22
N VAL A 52 -2.69 23.12 -1.49
CA VAL A 52 -2.46 21.77 -2.01
C VAL A 52 -3.65 20.91 -1.65
N THR A 53 -4.29 20.33 -2.66
CA THR A 53 -5.40 19.39 -2.45
C THR A 53 -4.86 17.98 -2.38
N VAL A 54 -5.30 17.22 -1.37
CA VAL A 54 -4.89 15.83 -1.17
C VAL A 54 -6.03 14.90 -1.53
N PHE A 55 -5.76 13.95 -2.42
CA PHE A 55 -6.66 12.85 -2.73
C PHE A 55 -6.10 11.57 -2.13
N SER A 56 -6.97 10.76 -1.53
CA SER A 56 -6.61 9.43 -1.02
C SER A 56 -7.44 8.39 -1.76
N HIS A 57 -6.77 7.39 -2.34
CA HIS A 57 -7.41 6.28 -3.01
C HIS A 57 -6.74 4.96 -2.59
N PRO A 58 -7.50 3.90 -2.28
CA PRO A 58 -6.94 2.65 -1.76
C PRO A 58 -5.87 2.03 -2.66
N HIS A 59 -6.05 2.14 -3.97
CA HIS A 59 -5.14 1.54 -4.95
C HIS A 59 -4.13 2.52 -5.55
N TRP A 60 -4.36 3.84 -5.44
CA TRP A 60 -3.48 4.87 -6.02
C TRP A 60 -2.70 5.66 -4.96
N GLY A 61 -2.92 5.34 -3.69
CA GLY A 61 -2.29 6.00 -2.58
C GLY A 61 -2.77 7.45 -2.41
N GLN A 62 -1.89 8.25 -1.83
CA GLN A 62 -2.10 9.67 -1.62
C GLN A 62 -1.52 10.48 -2.78
N MET A 63 -2.33 11.35 -3.38
CA MET A 63 -1.93 12.26 -4.43
C MET A 63 -2.00 13.68 -3.92
N PHE A 64 -0.97 14.47 -4.22
CA PHE A 64 -0.91 15.88 -3.90
C PHE A 64 -1.04 16.68 -5.19
N VAL A 65 -2.09 17.50 -5.27
CA VAL A 65 -2.41 18.32 -6.44
C VAL A 65 -2.34 19.79 -6.05
N PRO A 66 -1.19 20.46 -6.27
CA PRO A 66 -0.99 21.85 -5.87
C PRO A 66 -1.80 22.84 -6.69
N SER A 67 -2.08 22.54 -7.96
CA SER A 67 -2.82 23.41 -8.86
C SER A 67 -4.33 23.15 -8.85
N TYR A 68 -4.87 22.30 -7.96
CA TYR A 68 -6.26 21.85 -8.03
C TYR A 68 -7.26 23.00 -7.86
N SER A 69 -7.01 23.90 -6.91
CA SER A 69 -7.89 25.05 -6.68
C SER A 69 -7.94 25.96 -7.91
N GLN A 70 -6.79 26.27 -8.50
CA GLN A 70 -6.70 27.07 -9.73
C GLN A 70 -7.50 26.44 -10.87
N PHE A 71 -7.41 25.11 -11.01
CA PHE A 71 -8.16 24.38 -12.01
C PHE A 71 -9.67 24.45 -11.77
N VAL A 72 -10.12 24.30 -10.52
CA VAL A 72 -11.55 24.43 -10.16
C VAL A 72 -12.06 25.85 -10.38
N ASP A 73 -11.27 26.88 -10.05
CA ASP A 73 -11.65 28.28 -10.25
C ASP A 73 -11.85 28.60 -11.74
N VAL A 74 -10.99 28.02 -12.59
CA VAL A 74 -11.09 28.07 -14.04
C VAL A 74 -12.33 27.32 -14.56
N LEU A 75 -12.63 26.14 -14.03
CA LEU A 75 -13.84 25.39 -14.39
C LEU A 75 -15.11 26.17 -14.03
N ASN A 76 -15.14 26.88 -12.91
CA ASN A 76 -16.32 27.62 -12.47
C ASN A 76 -16.54 28.93 -13.25
N ASN A 77 -15.48 29.51 -13.83
CA ASN A 77 -15.55 30.76 -14.58
C ASN A 77 -15.57 30.56 -16.10
N LYS A 78 -16.76 30.65 -16.70
CA LYS A 78 -16.94 30.53 -18.16
C LYS A 78 -16.02 31.43 -18.99
N LYS A 79 -15.82 32.69 -18.58
CA LYS A 79 -14.95 33.63 -19.30
C LYS A 79 -13.48 33.20 -19.31
N LEU A 80 -13.03 32.56 -18.23
CA LEU A 80 -11.67 32.05 -18.12
C LEU A 80 -11.48 30.81 -19.00
N GLN A 81 -12.53 30.02 -19.25
CA GLN A 81 -12.45 28.82 -20.11
C GLN A 81 -12.11 29.12 -21.57
N GLU A 82 -12.47 30.30 -22.07
CA GLU A 82 -12.20 30.72 -23.45
C GLU A 82 -10.79 31.32 -23.62
N GLU A 83 -10.06 31.53 -22.53
CA GLU A 83 -8.72 32.09 -22.56
C GLU A 83 -7.68 31.03 -22.97
N ILE A 84 -6.72 31.43 -23.82
CA ILE A 84 -5.69 30.54 -24.36
C ILE A 84 -4.86 29.89 -23.25
N ASP A 85 -4.58 30.64 -22.17
CA ASP A 85 -3.77 30.14 -21.06
C ASP A 85 -4.51 29.09 -20.21
N THR A 86 -5.82 29.17 -20.14
CA THR A 86 -6.66 28.14 -19.54
C THR A 86 -6.64 26.84 -20.34
N THR A 87 -6.73 26.91 -21.67
CA THR A 87 -6.60 25.74 -22.54
C THR A 87 -5.26 25.03 -22.33
N LYS A 88 -4.17 25.80 -22.18
CA LYS A 88 -2.84 25.24 -21.84
C LYS A 88 -2.85 24.56 -20.47
N LEU A 89 -3.57 25.10 -19.48
CA LEU A 89 -3.69 24.49 -18.16
C LEU A 89 -4.39 23.13 -18.22
N VAL A 90 -5.50 23.03 -18.96
CA VAL A 90 -6.23 21.77 -19.17
C VAL A 90 -5.35 20.72 -19.85
N LEU A 91 -4.64 21.12 -20.91
CA LEU A 91 -3.70 20.23 -21.61
C LEU A 91 -2.51 19.82 -20.73
N LYS A 92 -2.01 20.73 -19.88
CA LYS A 92 -0.98 20.40 -18.89
C LYS A 92 -1.47 19.35 -17.90
N TYR A 93 -2.71 19.48 -17.41
CA TYR A 93 -3.34 18.48 -16.55
C TYR A 93 -3.51 17.12 -17.23
N LEU A 94 -3.85 17.10 -18.52
CA LEU A 94 -3.92 15.86 -19.31
C LEU A 94 -2.56 15.22 -19.51
N LYS A 95 -1.48 16.00 -19.62
CA LYS A 95 -0.11 15.48 -19.81
C LYS A 95 0.60 15.12 -18.52
N ASP A 96 0.23 15.72 -17.39
CA ASP A 96 0.92 15.52 -16.11
C ASP A 96 0.66 14.11 -15.57
N PRO A 97 1.71 13.28 -15.35
CA PRO A 97 1.56 11.95 -14.78
C PRO A 97 1.14 11.96 -13.31
N LYS A 98 1.37 13.06 -12.58
CA LYS A 98 0.90 13.21 -11.19
C LYS A 98 -0.63 13.27 -11.12
N ILE A 99 -1.27 13.71 -12.21
CA ILE A 99 -2.72 13.77 -12.35
C ILE A 99 -3.20 12.50 -13.02
N ASN A 100 -3.78 11.63 -12.22
CA ASN A 100 -4.21 10.31 -12.64
C ASN A 100 -5.74 10.29 -12.90
N THR A 101 -6.25 9.25 -13.58
CA THR A 101 -7.68 9.07 -13.97
C THR A 101 -8.71 9.23 -12.84
N PHE A 102 -8.47 8.73 -11.63
CA PHE A 102 -9.25 9.01 -10.42
C PHE A 102 -9.50 10.51 -10.18
N ILE A 103 -8.50 11.38 -10.34
CA ILE A 103 -8.71 12.82 -10.18
C ILE A 103 -9.69 13.33 -11.24
N TRP A 104 -9.60 12.82 -12.48
CA TRP A 104 -10.54 13.14 -13.55
C TRP A 104 -11.95 12.62 -13.26
N TYR A 105 -12.10 11.41 -12.71
CA TYR A 105 -13.40 10.91 -12.28
C TYR A 105 -14.01 11.74 -11.16
N ARG A 106 -13.19 12.19 -10.20
CA ARG A 106 -13.63 13.12 -9.15
C ARG A 106 -14.06 14.48 -9.70
N LEU A 107 -13.35 14.99 -10.71
CA LEU A 107 -13.72 16.22 -11.38
C LEU A 107 -15.03 16.05 -12.15
N ARG A 108 -15.24 14.93 -12.86
CA ARG A 108 -16.50 14.61 -13.54
C ARG A 108 -17.67 14.53 -12.55
N GLU A 109 -17.49 13.89 -11.40
CA GLU A 109 -18.54 13.77 -10.39
C GLU A 109 -18.97 15.13 -9.82
N LYS A 110 -18.01 16.04 -9.61
CA LYS A 110 -18.26 17.34 -8.96
C LYS A 110 -18.63 18.45 -9.94
N TYR A 111 -18.06 18.42 -11.14
CA TYR A 111 -18.14 19.49 -12.14
C TYR A 111 -18.35 18.91 -13.56
N PRO A 112 -19.42 18.14 -13.81
CA PRO A 112 -19.61 17.43 -15.07
C PRO A 112 -19.69 18.38 -16.27
N ASP A 113 -20.61 19.34 -16.24
CA ASP A 113 -20.86 20.26 -17.35
C ASP A 113 -19.68 21.20 -17.62
N GLN A 114 -19.03 21.66 -16.54
CA GLN A 114 -17.90 22.58 -16.66
C GLN A 114 -16.67 21.88 -17.23
N LEU A 115 -16.42 20.64 -16.79
CA LEU A 115 -15.31 19.83 -17.27
C LEU A 115 -15.49 19.44 -18.74
N GLU A 116 -16.71 19.07 -19.12
CA GLU A 116 -17.03 18.73 -20.51
C GLU A 116 -16.73 19.90 -21.45
N ARG A 117 -17.22 21.10 -21.13
CA ARG A 117 -16.93 22.31 -21.94
C ARG A 117 -15.45 22.64 -21.99
N ALA A 118 -14.75 22.58 -20.85
CA ALA A 118 -13.32 22.84 -20.82
C ALA A 118 -12.53 21.86 -21.71
N LEU A 119 -12.93 20.59 -21.75
CA LEU A 119 -12.33 19.59 -22.63
C LEU A 119 -12.71 19.78 -24.10
N GLN A 120 -13.96 20.14 -24.40
CA GLN A 120 -14.41 20.46 -25.76
C GLN A 120 -13.59 21.61 -26.36
N ILE A 121 -13.38 22.67 -25.58
CA ILE A 121 -12.58 23.84 -25.98
C ILE A 121 -11.11 23.43 -26.12
N ALA A 122 -10.54 22.76 -25.11
CA ALA A 122 -9.11 22.46 -25.09
C ALA A 122 -8.65 21.42 -26.13
N LEU A 123 -9.54 20.50 -26.51
CA LEU A 123 -9.28 19.46 -27.51
C LEU A 123 -9.85 19.82 -28.89
N HIS A 124 -10.53 20.95 -29.03
CA HIS A 124 -11.26 21.35 -30.25
C HIS A 124 -12.26 20.28 -30.73
N ARG A 125 -12.93 19.60 -29.81
CA ARG A 125 -13.92 18.54 -30.08
C ARG A 125 -15.29 18.96 -29.52
N PRO A 126 -16.14 19.66 -30.28
CA PRO A 126 -17.43 20.19 -29.76
C PRO A 126 -18.45 19.08 -29.44
N ASP A 127 -18.34 17.92 -30.08
CA ASP A 127 -19.28 16.80 -29.89
C ASP A 127 -18.88 15.86 -28.74
N LEU A 128 -17.81 16.21 -28.01
CA LEU A 128 -17.26 15.38 -26.93
C LEU A 128 -18.23 15.28 -25.76
N SER A 129 -18.55 14.04 -25.37
CA SER A 129 -19.39 13.74 -24.21
C SER A 129 -18.56 13.10 -23.10
N LEU A 130 -18.59 13.72 -21.92
CA LEU A 130 -17.75 13.28 -20.79
C LEU A 130 -18.08 11.87 -20.28
N ASN A 131 -19.30 11.38 -20.53
CA ASN A 131 -19.72 10.06 -20.09
C ASN A 131 -19.17 8.92 -20.95
N GLN A 132 -18.92 9.17 -22.23
CA GLN A 132 -18.50 8.15 -23.19
C GLN A 132 -17.02 8.29 -23.54
N ASP A 133 -16.54 9.52 -23.66
CA ASP A 133 -15.23 9.81 -24.26
C ASP A 133 -14.12 9.97 -23.23
N LEU A 134 -14.44 10.19 -21.94
CA LEU A 134 -13.43 10.49 -20.93
C LEU A 134 -12.38 9.38 -20.82
N ASP A 135 -12.79 8.12 -20.78
CA ASP A 135 -11.85 7.00 -20.66
C ASP A 135 -10.93 6.92 -21.89
N SER A 136 -11.49 7.10 -23.09
CA SER A 136 -10.74 7.12 -24.35
C SER A 136 -9.74 8.27 -24.38
N ILE A 137 -10.14 9.48 -23.97
CA ILE A 137 -9.25 10.65 -23.88
C ILE A 137 -8.12 10.37 -22.89
N LEU A 138 -8.42 9.83 -21.71
CA LEU A 138 -7.39 9.55 -20.72
C LEU A 138 -6.38 8.51 -21.24
N GLN A 139 -6.84 7.51 -21.99
CA GLN A 139 -5.96 6.55 -22.67
C GLN A 139 -5.12 7.20 -23.79
N GLU A 140 -5.68 8.10 -24.61
CA GLU A 140 -4.94 8.86 -25.63
C GLU A 140 -3.75 9.62 -25.01
N PHE A 141 -3.91 10.12 -23.79
CA PHE A 141 -2.87 10.82 -23.03
C PHE A 141 -2.02 9.89 -22.13
N ASN A 142 -2.02 8.57 -22.41
CA ASN A 142 -1.25 7.55 -21.69
C ASN A 142 -1.52 7.51 -20.18
N LYS A 143 -2.74 7.84 -19.74
CA LYS A 143 -3.13 7.69 -18.34
C LYS A 143 -3.71 6.29 -18.12
N PRO A 144 -3.14 5.49 -17.21
CA PRO A 144 -3.62 4.14 -16.96
C PRO A 144 -5.00 4.20 -16.29
N LEU A 145 -6.00 3.52 -16.87
CA LEU A 145 -7.35 3.47 -16.30
C LEU A 145 -7.39 2.71 -14.97
N LYS A 146 -6.51 1.73 -14.82
CA LYS A 146 -6.35 0.93 -13.62
C LYS A 146 -5.00 1.22 -12.97
N PRO A 147 -4.91 1.12 -11.63
CA PRO A 147 -3.61 1.09 -10.96
C PRO A 147 -2.75 0.02 -11.57
N ASP A 148 -1.49 0.37 -11.87
CA ASP A 148 -0.47 -0.65 -12.01
C ASP A 148 -0.11 -1.11 -10.59
N LEU A 149 -0.59 -2.29 -10.22
CA LEU A 149 -0.32 -2.86 -8.91
C LEU A 149 1.03 -3.58 -8.99
N PRO A 150 2.01 -3.22 -8.14
CA PRO A 150 3.23 -4.00 -8.07
C PRO A 150 2.89 -5.45 -7.69
N GLU A 151 3.50 -6.43 -8.37
CA GLU A 151 3.38 -7.88 -8.04
C GLU A 151 3.77 -8.20 -6.59
N ILE A 152 4.46 -7.25 -5.93
CA ILE A 152 4.93 -7.28 -4.55
C ILE A 152 3.82 -7.04 -3.50
N ALA A 153 2.54 -7.24 -3.85
CA ALA A 153 1.54 -7.63 -2.83
C ALA A 153 1.91 -8.96 -2.13
N SER A 154 3.00 -9.60 -2.56
CA SER A 154 3.71 -10.65 -1.84
C SER A 154 4.19 -10.15 -0.47
N ILE A 155 3.41 -10.49 0.55
CA ILE A 155 3.74 -10.31 1.96
C ILE A 155 5.08 -11.02 2.23
N PRO A 156 6.03 -10.40 2.99
CA PRO A 156 7.25 -11.09 3.40
C PRO A 156 6.94 -12.47 3.98
N LYS A 157 7.61 -13.51 3.50
CA LYS A 157 7.33 -14.92 3.86
C LYS A 157 7.16 -15.11 5.37
N HIS A 158 8.02 -14.47 6.17
CA HIS A 158 7.95 -14.56 7.63
C HIS A 158 6.61 -14.08 8.22
N LEU A 159 6.02 -13.01 7.68
CA LEU A 159 4.72 -12.51 8.14
C LEU A 159 3.59 -13.46 7.71
N ASN A 160 3.69 -14.07 6.53
CA ASN A 160 2.76 -15.11 6.10
C ASN A 160 2.85 -16.34 7.02
N ASP A 161 4.06 -16.82 7.31
CA ASP A 161 4.30 -17.95 8.20
C ASP A 161 3.77 -17.68 9.63
N LEU A 162 3.97 -16.47 10.17
CA LEU A 162 3.42 -16.07 11.46
C LEU A 162 1.88 -16.03 11.46
N PHE A 163 1.27 -15.55 10.38
CA PHE A 163 -0.18 -15.53 10.23
C PHE A 163 -0.75 -16.96 10.17
N GLU A 164 -0.15 -17.84 9.36
CA GLU A 164 -0.56 -19.25 9.28
C GLU A 164 -0.43 -19.96 10.63
N GLN A 165 0.67 -19.74 11.36
CA GLN A 165 0.88 -20.30 12.70
C GLN A 165 -0.17 -19.79 13.69
N ALA A 166 -0.49 -18.50 13.67
CA ALA A 166 -1.50 -17.91 14.56
C ALA A 166 -2.91 -18.45 14.25
N VAL A 167 -3.29 -18.56 12.97
CA VAL A 167 -4.59 -19.12 12.55
C VAL A 167 -4.70 -20.60 12.95
N ALA A 168 -3.63 -21.38 12.80
CA ALA A 168 -3.59 -22.77 13.24
C ALA A 168 -3.78 -22.90 14.77
N GLN A 169 -3.14 -22.05 15.57
CA GLN A 169 -3.28 -22.10 17.04
C GLN A 169 -4.70 -21.75 17.51
N VAL A 170 -5.37 -20.80 16.86
CA VAL A 170 -6.75 -20.40 17.21
C VAL A 170 -7.80 -21.43 16.74
N SER A 171 -7.55 -22.12 15.63
CA SER A 171 -8.44 -23.21 15.18
C SER A 171 -8.30 -24.47 16.04
N LEU A 172 -7.11 -24.73 16.60
CA LEU A 172 -6.86 -25.82 17.54
C LEU A 172 -7.45 -25.55 18.94
N SER A 173 -7.51 -24.28 19.39
CA SER A 173 -8.13 -23.91 20.66
C SER A 173 -9.66 -23.98 20.65
N LYS A 174 -10.30 -24.12 19.48
CA LYS A 174 -11.75 -24.35 19.34
C LYS A 174 -12.18 -25.82 19.37
N THR A 175 -11.25 -26.79 19.30
CA THR A 175 -11.61 -28.22 19.14
C THR A 175 -11.22 -29.13 20.31
N THR A 176 -10.64 -28.61 21.39
CA THR A 176 -10.28 -29.40 22.58
C THR A 176 -11.24 -29.20 23.75
N SER A 177 -12.52 -29.47 23.50
CA SER A 177 -13.52 -29.71 24.56
C SER A 177 -14.31 -30.99 24.28
N LYS A 178 -13.62 -32.12 24.12
CA LYS A 178 -14.24 -33.44 24.37
C LYS A 178 -13.20 -34.50 24.71
N SER A 179 -13.18 -34.81 26.01
CA SER A 179 -12.63 -36.00 26.65
C SER A 179 -12.75 -37.28 25.80
N LYS A 180 -11.67 -38.06 25.71
CA LYS A 180 -11.78 -39.49 25.43
C LYS A 180 -10.99 -40.30 26.46
N SER A 181 -11.78 -40.95 27.29
CA SER A 181 -11.44 -41.98 28.27
C SER A 181 -10.81 -43.21 27.61
N GLU A 182 -10.02 -43.89 28.42
CA GLU A 182 -9.52 -45.25 28.26
C GLU A 182 -10.53 -46.21 27.62
N SER A 183 -10.07 -47.03 26.67
CA SER A 183 -10.44 -48.45 26.63
C SER A 183 -9.45 -49.27 25.80
N LYS A 184 -8.89 -50.29 26.45
CA LYS A 184 -8.13 -51.39 25.87
C LYS A 184 -9.00 -52.18 24.89
N LEU A 185 -8.44 -52.62 23.76
CA LEU A 185 -8.71 -53.96 23.20
C LEU A 185 -7.59 -54.37 22.23
N LYS A 186 -6.96 -55.50 22.57
CA LYS A 186 -5.92 -56.21 21.82
C LYS A 186 -6.57 -57.02 20.69
N SER A 187 -5.86 -57.20 19.57
CA SER A 187 -5.91 -58.45 18.80
C SER A 187 -4.56 -58.72 18.11
N LYS A 188 -4.17 -59.99 18.15
CA LYS A 188 -2.89 -60.59 17.74
C LYS A 188 -2.87 -60.96 16.25
N ASN A 189 -1.65 -61.12 15.71
CA ASN A 189 -1.18 -62.01 14.61
C ASN A 189 -0.33 -61.22 13.60
N GLY A 190 0.84 -61.64 13.11
CA GLY A 190 1.66 -62.81 13.34
C GLY A 190 3.07 -62.53 12.79
N PHE A 191 4.09 -63.09 13.45
CA PHE A 191 5.49 -63.08 13.05
C PHE A 191 5.71 -63.96 11.81
N ASN A 192 6.48 -63.50 10.82
CA ASN A 192 7.26 -64.41 9.97
C ASN A 192 8.52 -63.73 9.44
N LYS A 193 9.65 -64.01 10.12
CA LYS A 193 11.01 -63.89 9.57
C LYS A 193 11.32 -65.21 8.86
N LYS A 194 11.65 -65.17 7.57
CA LYS A 194 12.39 -66.26 6.92
C LYS A 194 13.66 -65.70 6.30
N LYS A 195 14.78 -65.96 6.97
CA LYS A 195 16.12 -66.06 6.36
C LYS A 195 16.18 -67.40 5.63
N SER A 196 16.63 -67.40 4.37
CA SER A 196 17.10 -68.60 3.69
C SER A 196 18.57 -68.39 3.30
N ILE A 197 19.45 -69.09 4.02
CA ILE A 197 20.84 -69.37 3.62
C ILE A 197 20.90 -70.90 3.51
N GLN A 198 21.11 -71.42 2.31
CA GLN A 198 21.62 -72.76 1.96
C GLN A 198 22.03 -72.63 0.48
N GLY A 199 23.13 -73.14 -0.03
CA GLY A 199 24.16 -74.03 0.47
C GLY A 199 25.15 -74.28 -0.68
N PHE A 200 26.38 -74.63 -0.31
CA PHE A 200 27.55 -74.81 -1.15
C PHE A 200 27.62 -76.26 -1.70
N LYS A 201 28.20 -76.41 -2.90
CA LYS A 201 28.85 -77.59 -3.50
C LYS A 201 28.02 -78.81 -3.96
N ALA A 202 28.19 -79.13 -5.24
CA ALA A 202 28.88 -80.35 -5.67
C ALA A 202 30.13 -79.93 -6.44
#